data_AF-A0A7R9BZ18-F1
#
_entry.id   AF-A0A7R9BZ18-F1
#
_cell.length_a   1.000
_cell.length_b   1.000
_cell.length_c   1.000
_cell.angle_alpha   90.00
_cell.angle_beta   90.00
_cell.angle_gamma   90.00
#
_symmetry.space_group_name_H-M   'P 1'
#
loop_
_entity.id
_entity.type
_entity.pdbx_description
1 polymer ?
#
loop_
_entity_poly.entity_id
_entity_poly.type
_entity_poly.pdbx_seq_one_letter_code
_entity_poly.pdbx_strand_id
1 'polypeptide(L)'
;MGCGMSTDGAASNQHNNPNAGVAKALRKYLKLEQAIRLRESRNPWQKMRLNFLTLADVEKDIRAKSLELAEMQQKTHSLEIPTFRMINALQVTIPHSCSLIQFYNRGHTEADLVSLEGILKAETQGNADQDKIDALTRQILLTSELGSLEAQKAQLSSEIKSLEAEAEELQNLYSKQDTVLDAVFGGEYGSMKENQLEQEWEIFDKRREQVTDVLSRWTQARSNMVTAFLKITSASESNSSDRNESEQKRADARNDLTTAANSFQAARRNLGNVDTRYCSDEVIDALQTAAADAFKDGDSNNSQTDSFYSEMMRNAASFAVWIDEVIKTRILPHHEAESKKAKEAEVALRAERIHLLKKKAIMEEVGVEYSEENTEMNQRISEDGTPNSSDEEDAMTINSDALRSRADPDVGPIPSIQDILGKYPFQCRNRYLDL
;
A
#
# COMPACT_ATOMS: atom_id res chain seq x y z
N MET A 1 -58.46 42.25 54.08
CA MET A 1 -57.50 42.47 52.98
C MET A 1 -56.17 42.81 53.65
N GLY A 2 -55.03 42.15 53.49
CA GLY A 2 -54.58 40.98 52.73
C GLY A 2 -53.38 40.36 53.46
N CYS A 3 -53.28 39.02 53.53
CA CYS A 3 -52.35 38.17 52.78
C CYS A 3 -50.86 38.47 52.99
N GLY A 4 -50.12 37.48 53.51
CA GLY A 4 -48.65 37.48 53.53
C GLY A 4 -48.03 36.37 54.36
N MET A 5 -48.42 35.10 54.13
CA MET A 5 -47.63 33.94 54.54
C MET A 5 -46.40 33.79 53.63
N SER A 6 -45.24 33.46 54.21
CA SER A 6 -44.32 32.38 53.75
C SER A 6 -42.90 32.61 54.26
N THR A 7 -42.50 31.82 55.26
CA THR A 7 -41.09 31.54 55.53
C THR A 7 -40.97 30.03 55.71
N ASP A 8 -40.73 29.33 54.61
CA ASP A 8 -40.19 27.96 54.64
C ASP A 8 -39.34 27.77 53.38
N GLY A 9 -38.09 28.25 53.46
CA GLY A 9 -37.05 27.88 52.52
C GLY A 9 -36.49 26.52 52.91
N ALA A 10 -37.17 25.45 52.48
CA ALA A 10 -36.62 24.11 52.52
C ALA A 10 -35.42 24.04 51.56
N ALA A 11 -34.21 24.21 52.11
CA ALA A 11 -32.97 23.91 51.42
C ALA A 11 -32.94 22.40 51.13
N SER A 12 -33.33 22.06 49.91
CA SER A 12 -33.14 20.74 49.30
C SER A 12 -31.62 20.46 49.24
N ASN A 13 -31.10 19.82 50.29
CA ASN A 13 -29.84 19.09 50.23
C ASN A 13 -30.04 17.92 49.25
N GLN A 14 -29.78 18.16 47.97
CA GLN A 14 -29.53 17.10 47.00
C GLN A 14 -28.26 16.40 47.46
N HIS A 15 -28.42 15.34 48.27
CA HIS A 15 -27.39 14.34 48.42
C HIS A 15 -27.09 13.80 47.03
N ASN A 16 -25.92 14.18 46.50
CA ASN A 16 -25.27 13.49 45.39
C ASN A 16 -25.09 12.04 45.83
N ASN A 17 -26.05 11.19 45.50
CA ASN A 17 -25.98 9.77 45.77
C ASN A 17 -24.85 9.19 44.90
N PRO A 18 -23.70 8.80 45.48
CA PRO A 18 -22.57 8.28 44.71
C PRO A 18 -22.97 7.06 43.87
N ASN A 19 -23.99 6.32 44.30
CA ASN A 19 -24.47 5.10 43.67
C ASN A 19 -25.16 5.36 42.31
N ALA A 20 -25.70 6.55 42.07
CA ALA A 20 -26.24 6.93 40.75
C ALA A 20 -25.13 7.12 39.70
N GLY A 21 -23.87 7.25 40.14
CA GLY A 21 -22.70 7.43 39.30
C GLY A 21 -22.36 6.19 38.47
N VAL A 22 -22.31 5.02 39.09
CA VAL A 22 -21.85 3.78 38.43
C VAL A 22 -22.86 3.23 37.44
N ALA A 23 -24.16 3.22 37.73
CA ALA A 23 -25.17 2.81 36.74
C ALA A 23 -25.25 3.80 35.55
N LYS A 24 -25.01 5.09 35.79
CA LYS A 24 -24.87 6.07 34.71
C LYS A 24 -23.60 5.81 33.88
N ALA A 25 -22.49 5.45 34.52
CA ALA A 25 -21.25 5.07 33.85
C ALA A 25 -21.40 3.80 33.00
N LEU A 26 -22.04 2.74 33.52
CA LEU A 26 -22.32 1.50 32.78
C LEU A 26 -23.16 1.79 31.52
N ARG A 27 -24.24 2.56 31.62
CA ARG A 27 -25.06 2.95 30.46
C ARG A 27 -24.25 3.76 29.44
N LYS A 28 -23.36 4.64 29.90
CA LYS A 28 -22.46 5.42 29.03
C LYS A 28 -21.45 4.50 28.33
N TYR A 29 -20.86 3.56 29.06
CA TYR A 29 -19.91 2.57 28.54
C TYR A 29 -20.54 1.70 27.45
N LEU A 30 -21.75 1.15 27.67
CA LEU A 30 -22.44 0.31 26.68
C LEU A 30 -22.75 1.08 25.38
N LYS A 31 -23.11 2.37 25.49
CA LYS A 31 -23.31 3.23 24.30
C LYS A 31 -21.99 3.47 23.55
N LEU A 32 -20.88 3.66 24.26
CA LEU A 32 -19.55 3.81 23.66
C LEU A 32 -19.13 2.53 22.95
N GLU A 33 -19.28 1.37 23.58
CA GLU A 33 -19.01 0.06 22.97
C GLU A 33 -19.80 -0.15 21.66
N GLN A 34 -21.08 0.17 21.66
CA GLN A 34 -21.90 0.07 20.44
C GLN A 34 -21.39 0.99 19.33
N ALA A 35 -21.01 2.23 19.67
CA ALA A 35 -20.46 3.19 18.72
C ALA A 35 -19.09 2.76 18.19
N ILE A 36 -18.21 2.25 19.07
CA ILE A 36 -16.90 1.69 18.71
C ILE A 36 -17.09 0.53 17.74
N ARG A 37 -17.93 -0.45 18.07
CA ARG A 37 -18.20 -1.62 17.19
C ARG A 37 -18.69 -1.22 15.81
N LEU A 38 -19.60 -0.25 15.71
CA LEU A 38 -20.12 0.24 14.43
C LEU A 38 -19.05 0.96 13.59
N ARG A 39 -18.05 1.55 14.23
CA ARG A 39 -16.93 2.21 13.55
C ARG A 39 -15.83 1.21 13.18
N GLU A 40 -15.53 0.27 14.07
CA GLU A 40 -14.60 -0.84 13.79
C GLU A 40 -15.05 -1.65 12.59
N SER A 41 -16.35 -1.96 12.45
CA SER A 41 -16.86 -2.71 11.30
C SER A 41 -16.64 -1.99 9.96
N ARG A 42 -16.43 -0.66 9.97
CA ARG A 42 -16.10 0.11 8.76
C ARG A 42 -14.61 0.05 8.41
N ASN A 43 -13.76 -0.40 9.35
CA ASN A 43 -12.31 -0.53 9.23
C ASN A 43 -11.61 0.71 8.64
N PRO A 44 -11.78 1.92 9.25
CA PRO A 44 -11.25 3.16 8.67
C PRO A 44 -9.73 3.14 8.54
N TRP A 45 -9.01 2.57 9.51
CA TRP A 45 -7.54 2.49 9.50
C TRP A 45 -7.00 1.62 8.36
N GLN A 46 -7.61 0.46 8.09
CA GLN A 46 -7.17 -0.44 7.02
C GLN A 46 -7.43 0.19 5.65
N LYS A 47 -8.62 0.78 5.45
CA LYS A 47 -8.94 1.50 4.21
C LYS A 47 -8.01 2.68 3.98
N MET A 48 -7.70 3.42 5.04
CA MET A 48 -6.79 4.55 4.98
C MET A 48 -5.38 4.09 4.58
N ARG A 49 -4.88 3.02 5.18
CA ARG A 49 -3.60 2.41 4.81
C ARG A 49 -3.57 1.97 3.33
N LEU A 50 -4.61 1.30 2.86
CA LEU A 50 -4.72 0.89 1.46
C LEU A 50 -4.72 2.11 0.53
N ASN A 51 -5.50 3.14 0.85
CA ASN A 51 -5.55 4.37 0.08
C ASN A 51 -4.20 5.12 0.06
N PHE A 52 -3.41 5.08 1.14
CA PHE A 52 -2.05 5.62 1.15
C PHE A 52 -1.11 4.87 0.21
N LEU A 53 -1.20 3.54 0.17
CA LEU A 53 -0.40 2.71 -0.75
C LEU A 53 -0.78 2.99 -2.21
N THR A 54 -2.07 2.99 -2.53
CA THR A 54 -2.54 3.29 -3.89
C THR A 54 -2.20 4.71 -4.31
N LEU A 55 -2.26 5.69 -3.39
CA LEU A 55 -1.83 7.06 -3.64
C LEU A 55 -0.33 7.12 -3.99
N ALA A 56 0.52 6.39 -3.27
CA ALA A 56 1.96 6.35 -3.54
C ALA A 56 2.29 5.77 -4.92
N ASP A 57 1.55 4.75 -5.36
CA ASP A 57 1.66 4.17 -6.70
C ASP A 57 1.20 5.17 -7.78
N VAL A 58 0.04 5.81 -7.60
CA VAL A 58 -0.45 6.86 -8.51
C VAL A 58 0.56 8.02 -8.62
N GLU A 59 1.17 8.44 -7.52
CA GLU A 59 2.20 9.47 -7.55
C GLU A 59 3.47 9.04 -8.30
N LYS A 60 3.85 7.77 -8.21
CA LYS A 60 4.95 7.21 -8.98
C LYS A 60 4.65 7.23 -10.48
N ASP A 61 3.42 6.86 -10.85
CA ASP A 61 2.97 6.87 -12.25
C ASP A 61 2.89 8.28 -12.81
N ILE A 62 2.37 9.25 -12.03
CA ILE A 62 2.40 10.67 -12.40
C ILE A 62 3.84 11.14 -12.66
N ARG A 63 4.79 10.80 -11.79
CA ARG A 63 6.22 11.15 -11.99
C ARG A 63 6.80 10.53 -13.26
N ALA A 64 6.52 9.25 -13.52
CA ALA A 64 7.00 8.57 -14.72
C ALA A 64 6.42 9.21 -16.00
N LYS A 65 5.10 9.45 -16.02
CA LYS A 65 4.41 10.04 -17.18
C LYS A 65 4.76 11.51 -17.42
N SER A 66 5.00 12.28 -16.37
CA SER A 66 5.46 13.66 -16.50
C SER A 66 6.90 13.76 -17.02
N LEU A 67 7.77 12.81 -16.66
CA LEU A 67 9.09 12.67 -17.27
C LEU A 67 8.98 12.31 -18.76
N GLU A 68 8.16 11.31 -19.12
CA GLU A 68 7.92 10.91 -20.51
C GLU A 68 7.36 12.09 -21.33
N LEU A 69 6.43 12.86 -20.77
CA LEU A 69 5.89 14.06 -21.42
C LEU A 69 6.97 15.11 -21.68
N ALA A 70 7.88 15.34 -20.72
CA ALA A 70 8.98 16.29 -20.87
C ALA A 70 9.97 15.85 -21.96
N GLU A 71 10.30 14.56 -22.03
CA GLU A 71 11.14 13.97 -23.09
C GLU A 71 10.48 14.13 -24.46
N MET A 72 9.17 13.87 -24.56
CA MET A 72 8.41 14.05 -25.79
C MET A 72 8.34 15.51 -26.23
N GLN A 73 8.14 16.45 -25.29
CA GLN A 73 8.19 17.89 -25.57
C GLN A 73 9.56 18.32 -26.08
N GLN A 74 10.64 17.81 -25.49
CA GLN A 74 12.01 18.06 -25.94
C GLN A 74 12.22 17.51 -27.36
N LYS A 75 11.72 16.29 -27.65
CA LYS A 75 11.79 15.69 -28.99
C LYS A 75 11.03 16.53 -30.01
N THR A 76 9.80 16.96 -29.70
CA THR A 76 9.01 17.84 -30.58
C THR A 76 9.75 19.16 -30.85
N HIS A 77 10.31 19.79 -29.81
CA HIS A 77 11.08 21.03 -29.98
C HIS A 77 12.35 20.82 -30.85
N SER A 78 13.02 19.68 -30.69
CA SER A 78 14.18 19.32 -31.50
C SER A 78 13.85 19.07 -32.97
N LEU A 79 12.60 18.70 -33.31
CA LEU A 79 12.10 18.54 -34.67
C LEU A 79 11.61 19.87 -35.28
N GLU A 80 11.21 20.83 -34.45
CA GLU A 80 10.85 22.20 -34.88
C GLU A 80 12.06 23.02 -35.34
N ILE A 81 13.22 22.84 -34.72
CA ILE A 81 14.44 23.59 -35.07
C ILE A 81 14.93 23.27 -36.51
N PRO A 82 15.01 22.00 -36.97
CA PRO A 82 15.33 21.64 -38.34
C PRO A 82 14.30 22.13 -39.35
N THR A 83 13.00 22.01 -39.05
CA THR A 83 11.94 22.45 -39.96
C THR A 83 11.95 23.97 -40.14
N PHE A 84 12.17 24.75 -39.07
CA PHE A 84 12.33 26.20 -39.16
C PHE A 84 13.61 26.61 -39.92
N ARG A 85 14.73 25.89 -39.72
CA ARG A 85 15.97 26.10 -40.49
C ARG A 85 15.79 25.77 -41.97
N MET A 86 15.05 24.70 -42.29
CA MET A 86 14.76 24.29 -43.67
C MET A 86 13.82 25.29 -44.36
N ILE A 87 12.79 25.80 -43.68
CA ILE A 87 11.89 26.85 -44.19
C ILE A 87 12.64 28.16 -44.42
N ASN A 88 13.51 28.59 -43.51
CA ASN A 88 14.34 29.79 -43.72
C ASN A 88 15.37 29.60 -44.85
N ALA A 89 15.93 28.40 -45.02
CA ALA A 89 16.80 28.09 -46.16
C ALA A 89 16.03 28.09 -47.49
N LEU A 90 14.78 27.64 -47.50
CA LEU A 90 13.90 27.67 -48.67
C LEU A 90 13.37 29.09 -48.97
N GLN A 91 13.18 29.95 -47.96
CA GLN A 91 12.84 31.37 -48.14
C GLN A 91 13.93 32.19 -48.81
N VAL A 92 15.19 31.73 -48.80
CA VAL A 92 16.27 32.33 -49.61
C VAL A 92 16.09 32.03 -51.11
N THR A 93 15.19 31.12 -51.49
CA THR A 93 15.10 30.60 -52.87
C THR A 93 13.77 30.90 -53.58
N ILE A 94 12.73 31.39 -52.90
CA ILE A 94 11.43 31.67 -53.55
C ILE A 94 10.80 32.98 -53.04
N PRO A 95 10.63 34.02 -53.89
CA PRO A 95 9.78 35.16 -53.57
C PRO A 95 8.31 34.81 -53.85
N HIS A 96 7.47 34.98 -52.81
CA HIS A 96 6.00 35.11 -52.81
C HIS A 96 5.15 33.81 -52.87
N SER A 97 4.46 33.48 -51.76
CA SER A 97 3.00 33.71 -51.56
C SER A 97 2.40 32.87 -50.40
N CYS A 98 1.45 33.49 -49.70
CA CYS A 98 0.52 32.99 -48.65
C CYS A 98 1.08 32.41 -47.34
N SER A 99 0.73 33.06 -46.22
CA SER A 99 1.24 32.75 -44.88
C SER A 99 0.27 31.88 -44.06
N LEU A 100 0.79 30.75 -43.56
CA LEU A 100 0.25 29.95 -42.44
C LEU A 100 -0.14 30.80 -41.21
N ILE A 101 0.40 32.01 -41.12
CA ILE A 101 0.14 33.01 -40.08
C ILE A 101 -1.34 33.44 -40.06
N GLN A 102 -2.08 33.34 -41.18
CA GLN A 102 -3.51 33.66 -41.19
C GLN A 102 -4.39 32.57 -40.54
N PHE A 103 -3.88 31.34 -40.40
CA PHE A 103 -4.62 30.22 -39.81
C PHE A 103 -4.52 30.22 -38.27
N TYR A 104 -3.37 30.60 -37.72
CA TYR A 104 -3.09 30.55 -36.27
C TYR A 104 -3.88 31.57 -35.41
N ASN A 105 -4.56 32.54 -36.04
CA ASN A 105 -5.21 33.67 -35.34
C ASN A 105 -6.72 33.50 -35.08
N ARG A 106 -7.30 32.30 -35.26
CA ARG A 106 -8.70 32.03 -34.87
C ARG A 106 -8.74 31.05 -33.70
N GLY A 107 -9.42 31.42 -32.62
CA GLY A 107 -9.64 30.52 -31.48
C GLY A 107 -10.48 29.32 -31.90
N HIS A 108 -10.05 28.12 -31.53
CA HIS A 108 -10.60 26.86 -32.02
C HIS A 108 -11.34 26.07 -30.95
N THR A 109 -12.33 25.31 -31.41
CA THR A 109 -13.15 24.36 -30.62
C THR A 109 -12.72 22.91 -30.90
N GLU A 110 -13.13 21.96 -30.06
CA GLU A 110 -12.72 20.54 -30.10
C GLU A 110 -13.02 19.85 -31.45
N ALA A 111 -14.03 20.31 -32.20
CA ALA A 111 -14.34 19.82 -33.54
C ALA A 111 -13.33 20.27 -34.62
N ASP A 112 -12.63 21.39 -34.40
CA ASP A 112 -11.60 21.89 -35.32
C ASP A 112 -10.30 21.08 -35.23
N LEU A 113 -10.02 20.46 -34.07
CA LEU A 113 -8.83 19.63 -33.85
C LEU A 113 -8.91 18.30 -34.63
N VAL A 114 -10.10 17.69 -34.71
CA VAL A 114 -10.34 16.47 -35.50
C VAL A 114 -10.25 16.74 -37.00
N SER A 115 -10.65 17.93 -37.45
CA SER A 115 -10.56 18.34 -38.86
C SER A 115 -9.10 18.65 -39.26
N LEU A 116 -8.28 19.16 -38.33
CA LEU A 116 -6.84 19.38 -38.51
C LEU A 116 -6.07 18.06 -38.69
N GLU A 117 -6.48 16.99 -38.01
CA GLU A 117 -5.92 15.64 -38.18
C GLU A 117 -6.13 15.10 -39.61
N GLY A 118 -7.29 15.38 -40.21
CA GLY A 118 -7.61 15.00 -41.58
C GLY A 118 -6.81 15.76 -42.65
N ILE A 119 -6.49 17.03 -42.39
CA ILE A 119 -5.72 17.88 -43.31
C ILE A 119 -4.22 17.60 -43.19
N LEU A 120 -3.69 17.39 -41.97
CA LEU A 120 -2.28 17.02 -41.74
C LEU A 120 -1.90 15.67 -42.37
N LYS A 121 -2.81 14.70 -42.37
CA LYS A 121 -2.63 13.39 -43.02
C LYS A 121 -2.66 13.45 -44.55
N ALA A 122 -3.25 14.49 -45.15
CA ALA A 122 -3.40 14.62 -46.60
C ALA A 122 -2.23 15.36 -47.27
N GLU A 123 -1.44 16.13 -46.52
CA GLU A 123 -0.43 17.05 -47.07
C GLU A 123 1.03 16.63 -46.79
N THR A 124 1.26 15.54 -46.05
CA THR A 124 2.60 15.11 -45.59
C THR A 124 3.08 13.86 -46.33
N GLN A 125 3.99 14.06 -47.30
CA GLN A 125 4.62 12.99 -48.08
C GLN A 125 6.12 12.81 -47.76
N GLY A 126 6.52 13.14 -46.53
CA GLY A 126 7.89 12.94 -46.02
C GLY A 126 7.92 12.42 -44.58
N ASN A 127 8.79 11.45 -44.31
CA ASN A 127 8.91 10.74 -43.01
C ASN A 127 9.07 11.67 -41.78
N ALA A 128 9.68 12.85 -41.94
CA ALA A 128 9.92 13.80 -40.85
C ALA A 128 8.65 14.48 -40.32
N ASP A 129 7.62 14.66 -41.15
CA ASP A 129 6.35 15.24 -40.72
C ASP A 129 5.47 14.20 -40.01
N GLN A 130 5.60 12.92 -40.39
CA GLN A 130 4.92 11.81 -39.70
C GLN A 130 5.47 11.63 -38.27
N ASP A 131 6.80 11.65 -38.10
CA ASP A 131 7.43 11.56 -36.77
C ASP A 131 6.99 12.71 -35.83
N LYS A 132 6.74 13.90 -36.39
CA LYS A 132 6.22 15.05 -35.64
C LYS A 132 4.76 14.86 -35.24
N ILE A 133 3.92 14.38 -36.18
CA ILE A 133 2.51 14.09 -35.90
C ILE A 133 2.40 13.03 -34.79
N ASP A 134 3.16 11.95 -34.90
CA ASP A 134 3.17 10.87 -33.90
C ASP A 134 3.65 11.36 -32.53
N ALA A 135 4.66 12.23 -32.49
CA ALA A 135 5.13 12.84 -31.25
C ALA A 135 4.08 13.74 -30.58
N LEU A 136 3.36 14.54 -31.36
CA LEU A 136 2.27 15.39 -30.87
C LEU A 136 1.07 14.56 -30.39
N THR A 137 0.69 13.51 -31.13
CA THR A 137 -0.37 12.59 -30.71
C THR A 137 -0.02 11.94 -29.38
N ARG A 138 1.22 11.47 -29.21
CA ARG A 138 1.69 10.90 -27.94
C ARG A 138 1.70 11.95 -26.82
N GLN A 139 2.08 13.19 -27.10
CA GLN A 139 2.01 14.28 -26.12
C GLN A 139 0.59 14.55 -25.64
N ILE A 140 -0.39 14.57 -26.55
CA ILE A 140 -1.82 14.76 -26.21
C ILE A 140 -2.33 13.61 -25.34
N LEU A 141 -2.02 12.37 -25.72
CA LEU A 141 -2.39 11.18 -24.95
C LEU A 141 -1.79 11.21 -23.53
N LEU A 142 -0.49 11.48 -23.41
CA LEU A 142 0.19 11.60 -22.11
C LEU A 142 -0.40 12.72 -21.24
N THR A 143 -0.78 13.84 -21.86
CA THR A 143 -1.42 14.95 -21.13
C THR A 143 -2.79 14.55 -20.60
N SER A 144 -3.58 13.81 -21.38
CA SER A 144 -4.88 13.27 -20.97
C SER A 144 -4.73 12.23 -19.85
N GLU A 145 -3.79 11.29 -19.98
CA GLU A 145 -3.46 10.30 -18.96
C GLU A 145 -3.04 10.95 -17.64
N LEU A 146 -2.16 11.96 -17.69
CA LEU A 146 -1.77 12.75 -16.52
C LEU A 146 -2.96 13.42 -15.87
N GLY A 147 -3.84 14.05 -16.65
CA GLY A 147 -5.06 14.67 -16.12
C GLY A 147 -5.97 13.66 -15.38
N SER A 148 -6.11 12.44 -15.91
CA SER A 148 -6.85 11.36 -15.24
C SER A 148 -6.17 10.92 -13.93
N LEU A 149 -4.84 10.75 -13.93
CA LEU A 149 -4.08 10.35 -12.75
C LEU A 149 -4.11 11.44 -11.67
N GLU A 150 -4.04 12.72 -12.04
CA GLU A 150 -4.19 13.85 -11.13
C GLU A 150 -5.58 13.92 -10.51
N ALA A 151 -6.63 13.63 -11.28
CA ALA A 151 -7.99 13.51 -10.76
C ALA A 151 -8.13 12.35 -9.75
N GLN A 152 -7.56 11.18 -10.07
CA GLN A 152 -7.52 10.03 -9.16
C GLN A 152 -6.76 10.35 -7.87
N LYS A 153 -5.61 11.03 -7.98
CA LYS A 153 -4.82 11.52 -6.83
C LYS A 153 -5.66 12.43 -5.94
N ALA A 154 -6.40 13.39 -6.53
CA ALA A 154 -7.24 14.32 -5.79
C ALA A 154 -8.38 13.59 -5.06
N GLN A 155 -9.01 12.62 -5.73
CA GLN A 155 -10.05 11.78 -5.12
C GLN A 155 -9.50 10.98 -3.93
N LEU A 156 -8.41 10.20 -4.13
CA LEU A 156 -7.79 9.41 -3.06
C LEU A 156 -7.36 10.28 -1.87
N SER A 157 -6.80 11.46 -2.14
CA SER A 157 -6.43 12.43 -1.09
C SER A 157 -7.64 12.92 -0.29
N SER A 158 -8.81 13.10 -0.93
CA SER A 158 -10.04 13.47 -0.24
C SER A 158 -10.60 12.33 0.61
N GLU A 159 -10.52 11.08 0.12
CA GLU A 159 -10.94 9.89 0.84
C GLU A 159 -10.07 9.64 2.08
N ILE A 160 -8.74 9.77 1.95
CA ILE A 160 -7.80 9.65 3.07
C ILE A 160 -8.17 10.65 4.18
N LYS A 161 -8.43 11.92 3.85
CA LYS A 161 -8.84 12.93 4.85
C LYS A 161 -10.15 12.56 5.55
N SER A 162 -11.11 12.00 4.82
CA SER A 162 -12.36 11.51 5.42
C SER A 162 -12.09 10.35 6.38
N LEU A 163 -11.25 9.39 5.98
CA LEU A 163 -10.90 8.24 6.80
C LEU A 163 -10.06 8.63 8.03
N GLU A 164 -9.19 9.62 7.92
CA GLU A 164 -8.44 10.21 9.04
C GLU A 164 -9.41 10.77 10.09
N ALA A 165 -10.45 11.50 9.67
CA ALA A 165 -11.47 12.01 10.59
C ALA A 165 -12.25 10.88 11.28
N GLU A 166 -12.61 9.81 10.55
CA GLU A 166 -13.26 8.64 11.15
C GLU A 166 -12.36 7.89 12.15
N ALA A 167 -11.08 7.79 11.82
CA ALA A 167 -10.05 7.18 12.65
C ALA A 167 -9.81 7.98 13.94
N GLU A 168 -9.74 9.30 13.85
CA GLU A 168 -9.64 10.20 15.01
C GLU A 168 -10.89 10.12 15.89
N GLU A 169 -12.08 10.04 15.30
CA GLU A 169 -13.32 9.84 16.06
C GLU A 169 -13.33 8.51 16.80
N LEU A 170 -12.86 7.43 16.17
CA LEU A 170 -12.72 6.12 16.81
C LEU A 170 -11.73 6.17 17.98
N GLN A 171 -10.57 6.82 17.80
CA GLN A 171 -9.61 7.02 18.89
C GLN A 171 -10.22 7.81 20.05
N ASN A 172 -11.01 8.85 19.75
CA ASN A 172 -11.72 9.63 20.75
C ASN A 172 -12.78 8.82 21.50
N LEU A 173 -13.41 7.82 20.86
CA LEU A 173 -14.34 6.91 21.54
C LEU A 173 -13.60 6.00 22.52
N TYR A 174 -12.42 5.47 22.16
CA TYR A 174 -11.57 4.71 23.08
C TYR A 174 -11.12 5.55 24.28
N SER A 175 -10.62 6.77 24.07
CA SER A 175 -10.23 7.66 25.18
C SER A 175 -11.41 7.97 26.12
N LYS A 176 -12.62 8.13 25.56
CA LYS A 176 -13.84 8.33 26.37
C LYS A 176 -14.22 7.07 27.15
N GLN A 177 -13.97 5.90 26.59
CA GLN A 177 -14.19 4.62 27.25
C GLN A 177 -13.24 4.48 28.45
N ASP A 178 -11.95 4.72 28.26
CA ASP A 178 -10.94 4.68 29.33
C ASP A 178 -11.27 5.66 30.44
N THR A 179 -11.65 6.91 30.10
CA THR A 179 -12.09 7.90 31.09
C THR A 179 -13.28 7.42 31.93
N VAL A 180 -14.19 6.64 31.33
CA VAL A 180 -15.33 6.06 32.07
C VAL A 180 -14.87 4.94 32.98
N LEU A 181 -13.97 4.07 32.53
CA LEU A 181 -13.39 3.02 33.35
C LEU A 181 -12.58 3.60 34.52
N ASP A 182 -11.72 4.58 34.26
CA ASP A 182 -10.95 5.31 35.26
C ASP A 182 -11.84 5.96 36.31
N ALA A 183 -12.93 6.62 35.88
CA ALA A 183 -13.86 7.25 36.81
C ALA A 183 -14.57 6.25 37.73
N VAL A 184 -14.78 5.00 37.25
CA VAL A 184 -15.44 3.96 38.03
C VAL A 184 -14.44 3.21 38.91
N PHE A 185 -13.26 2.85 38.41
CA PHE A 185 -12.31 1.98 39.09
C PHE A 185 -11.13 2.71 39.74
N GLY A 186 -10.95 4.01 39.47
CA GLY A 186 -9.88 4.82 40.06
C GLY A 186 -8.50 4.55 39.48
N GLY A 187 -8.42 3.98 38.27
CA GLY A 187 -7.17 3.70 37.55
C GLY A 187 -6.47 2.37 37.89
N GLU A 188 -6.88 1.68 38.95
CA GLU A 188 -6.47 0.29 39.22
C GLU A 188 -7.54 -0.64 38.65
N TYR A 189 -7.32 -1.20 37.46
CA TYR A 189 -8.33 -1.95 36.73
C TYR A 189 -8.72 -3.27 37.42
N GLY A 190 -9.76 -3.15 38.26
CA GLY A 190 -10.92 -4.05 38.40
C GLY A 190 -10.71 -5.45 38.96
N SER A 191 -9.78 -6.24 38.41
CA SER A 191 -9.50 -7.60 38.86
C SER A 191 -8.16 -8.14 38.32
N MET A 192 -7.59 -9.14 39.02
CA MET A 192 -6.44 -9.89 38.51
C MET A 192 -6.69 -10.52 37.13
N LYS A 193 -7.94 -10.91 36.84
CA LYS A 193 -8.32 -11.51 35.56
C LYS A 193 -8.32 -10.49 34.43
N GLU A 194 -8.80 -9.28 34.67
CA GLU A 194 -8.75 -8.18 33.70
C GLU A 194 -7.30 -7.85 33.34
N ASN A 195 -6.43 -7.70 34.34
CA ASN A 195 -5.01 -7.42 34.14
C ASN A 195 -4.31 -8.52 33.33
N GLN A 196 -4.65 -9.80 33.59
CA GLN A 196 -4.13 -10.92 32.82
C GLN A 196 -4.57 -10.86 31.35
N LEU A 197 -5.86 -10.60 31.10
CA LEU A 197 -6.41 -10.49 29.74
C LEU A 197 -5.81 -9.31 28.97
N GLU A 198 -5.58 -8.18 29.63
CA GLU A 198 -4.93 -7.01 29.01
C GLU A 198 -3.47 -7.30 28.67
N GLN A 199 -2.73 -7.96 29.57
CA GLN A 199 -1.36 -8.39 29.30
C GLN A 199 -1.29 -9.40 28.13
N GLU A 200 -2.20 -10.38 28.10
CA GLU A 200 -2.29 -11.35 27.01
C GLU A 200 -2.60 -10.68 25.68
N TRP A 201 -3.58 -9.78 25.65
CA TRP A 201 -3.94 -9.01 24.48
C TRP A 201 -2.75 -8.20 23.95
N GLU A 202 -2.06 -7.44 24.80
CA GLU A 202 -0.86 -6.69 24.40
C GLU A 202 0.24 -7.58 23.82
N ILE A 203 0.45 -8.77 24.39
CA ILE A 203 1.46 -9.72 23.90
C ILE A 203 1.08 -10.23 22.51
N PHE A 204 -0.18 -10.62 22.30
CA PHE A 204 -0.65 -11.11 21.01
C PHE A 204 -0.68 -10.00 19.96
N ASP A 205 -1.05 -8.78 20.35
CA ASP A 205 -1.07 -7.63 19.44
C ASP A 205 0.34 -7.28 18.95
N LYS A 206 1.31 -7.18 19.86
CA LYS A 206 2.72 -6.97 19.50
C LYS A 206 3.28 -8.08 18.61
N ARG A 207 2.89 -9.34 18.84
CA ARG A 207 3.28 -10.47 17.97
C ARG A 207 2.66 -10.35 16.59
N ARG A 208 1.37 -10.01 16.52
CA ARG A 208 0.68 -9.76 15.25
C ARG A 208 1.39 -8.67 14.45
N GLU A 209 1.68 -7.51 15.05
CA GLU A 209 2.42 -6.41 14.40
C GLU A 209 3.76 -6.88 13.81
N GLN A 210 4.54 -7.66 14.57
CA GLN A 210 5.81 -8.19 14.09
C GLN A 210 5.66 -9.10 12.88
N VAL A 211 4.64 -9.97 12.86
CA VAL A 211 4.37 -10.84 11.73
C VAL A 211 3.91 -10.02 10.52
N THR A 212 3.12 -8.96 10.73
CA THR A 212 2.73 -8.01 9.68
C THR A 212 3.93 -7.31 9.06
N ASP A 213 4.90 -6.86 9.86
CA ASP A 213 6.14 -6.26 9.37
C ASP A 213 6.99 -7.25 8.56
N VAL A 214 7.03 -8.51 9.00
CA VAL A 214 7.71 -9.58 8.27
C VAL A 214 7.01 -9.85 6.95
N LEU A 215 5.69 -10.01 6.95
CA LEU A 215 4.88 -10.19 5.74
C LEU A 215 5.15 -9.06 4.74
N SER A 216 5.15 -7.80 5.19
CA SER A 216 5.45 -6.64 4.35
C SER A 216 6.83 -6.73 3.70
N ARG A 217 7.88 -7.07 4.46
CA ARG A 217 9.25 -7.21 3.93
C ARG A 217 9.35 -8.34 2.90
N TRP A 218 8.71 -9.48 3.15
CA TRP A 218 8.69 -10.61 2.22
C TRP A 218 7.92 -10.28 0.93
N THR A 219 6.78 -9.60 1.03
CA THR A 219 6.04 -9.09 -0.13
C THR A 219 6.87 -8.09 -0.95
N GLN A 220 7.64 -7.21 -0.29
CA GLN A 220 8.55 -6.30 -0.98
C GLN A 220 9.69 -7.06 -1.68
N ALA A 221 10.25 -8.10 -1.05
CA ALA A 221 11.26 -8.97 -1.66
C ALA A 221 10.71 -9.66 -2.91
N ARG A 222 9.47 -10.17 -2.85
CA ARG A 222 8.76 -10.74 -3.99
C ARG A 222 8.66 -9.73 -5.14
N SER A 223 8.17 -8.52 -4.86
CA SER A 223 8.00 -7.45 -5.87
C SER A 223 9.32 -7.09 -6.56
N ASN A 224 10.42 -7.05 -5.79
CA ASN A 224 11.76 -6.86 -6.35
C ASN A 224 12.14 -8.00 -7.32
N MET A 225 11.80 -9.26 -7.00
CA MET A 225 12.12 -10.39 -7.88
C MET A 225 11.31 -10.40 -9.17
N VAL A 226 10.03 -10.01 -9.11
CA VAL A 226 9.23 -9.78 -10.32
C VAL A 226 9.86 -8.68 -11.19
N THR A 227 10.29 -7.58 -10.56
CA THR A 227 10.97 -6.48 -11.26
C THR A 227 12.27 -6.95 -11.93
N ALA A 228 13.09 -7.72 -11.21
CA ALA A 228 14.33 -8.29 -11.75
C ALA A 228 14.06 -9.17 -12.97
N PHE A 229 13.06 -10.07 -12.88
CA PHE A 229 12.67 -10.94 -13.98
C PHE A 229 12.26 -10.16 -15.23
N LEU A 230 11.41 -9.13 -15.08
CA LEU A 230 10.97 -8.29 -16.19
C LEU A 230 12.14 -7.53 -16.83
N LYS A 231 13.05 -7.01 -16.01
CA LYS A 231 14.22 -6.26 -16.48
C LYS A 231 15.23 -7.14 -17.20
N ILE A 232 15.45 -8.37 -16.75
CA ILE A 232 16.30 -9.34 -17.46
C ILE A 232 15.64 -9.74 -18.79
N THR A 233 14.32 -9.89 -18.83
CA THR A 233 13.57 -10.18 -20.07
C THR A 233 13.74 -9.06 -21.10
N SER A 234 13.52 -7.80 -20.69
CA SER A 234 13.73 -6.62 -21.53
C SER A 234 15.17 -6.49 -22.06
N ALA A 235 16.16 -6.76 -21.20
CA ALA A 235 17.57 -6.76 -21.60
C ALA A 235 17.91 -7.88 -22.62
N SER A 236 17.29 -9.06 -22.47
CA SER A 236 17.44 -10.17 -23.43
C SER A 236 16.86 -9.83 -24.79
N GLU A 237 15.68 -9.21 -24.83
CA GLU A 237 15.02 -8.79 -26.08
C GLU A 237 15.86 -7.72 -26.81
N SER A 238 16.41 -6.76 -26.05
CA SER A 238 17.28 -5.69 -26.56
C SER A 238 18.57 -6.22 -27.18
N ASN A 239 19.08 -7.35 -26.71
CA ASN A 239 20.29 -7.99 -27.24
C ASN A 239 20.04 -8.93 -28.43
N SER A 240 18.80 -9.38 -28.65
CA SER A 240 18.44 -10.30 -29.74
C SER A 240 18.22 -9.64 -31.11
N SER A 241 18.18 -8.30 -31.16
CA SER A 241 17.85 -7.54 -32.35
C SER A 241 19.10 -7.19 -33.21
N ASP A 242 18.92 -7.01 -34.53
CA ASP A 242 19.99 -6.92 -35.53
C ASP A 242 21.15 -5.97 -35.17
N ARG A 243 22.39 -6.41 -35.43
CA ARG A 243 23.68 -5.75 -35.12
C ARG A 243 23.84 -4.28 -35.55
N ASN A 244 22.97 -3.79 -36.43
CA ASN A 244 22.94 -2.41 -36.91
C ASN A 244 22.12 -1.47 -36.01
N GLU A 245 21.53 -1.96 -34.92
CA GLU A 245 20.74 -1.13 -34.03
C GLU A 245 21.56 -0.33 -33.00
N SER A 246 21.01 0.86 -32.76
CA SER A 246 21.50 2.02 -32.02
C SER A 246 22.22 1.69 -30.70
N GLU A 247 23.31 2.42 -30.41
CA GLU A 247 23.95 2.51 -29.09
C GLU A 247 22.94 2.67 -27.94
N GLN A 248 21.78 3.26 -28.24
CA GLN A 248 20.64 3.37 -27.32
C GLN A 248 20.17 2.01 -26.78
N LYS A 249 20.01 0.97 -27.61
CA LYS A 249 19.53 -0.34 -27.14
C LYS A 249 20.50 -1.01 -26.18
N ARG A 250 21.81 -0.83 -26.41
CA ARG A 250 22.86 -1.31 -25.49
C ARG A 250 22.83 -0.55 -24.17
N ALA A 251 22.59 0.76 -24.22
CA ALA A 251 22.39 1.58 -23.03
C ALA A 251 21.16 1.12 -22.23
N ASP A 252 20.05 0.85 -22.91
CA ASP A 252 18.81 0.38 -22.30
C ASP A 252 19.00 -1.00 -21.64
N ALA A 253 19.63 -1.96 -22.35
CA ALA A 253 19.96 -3.28 -21.81
C ALA A 253 20.86 -3.20 -20.57
N ARG A 254 21.87 -2.31 -20.58
CA ARG A 254 22.73 -2.05 -19.40
C ARG A 254 21.93 -1.50 -18.22
N ASN A 255 21.05 -0.53 -18.46
CA ASN A 255 20.23 0.08 -17.41
C ASN A 255 19.29 -0.95 -16.80
N ASP A 256 18.70 -1.81 -17.63
CA ASP A 256 17.82 -2.89 -17.19
C ASP A 256 18.58 -3.95 -16.37
N LEU A 257 19.76 -4.38 -16.81
CA LEU A 257 20.61 -5.30 -16.03
C LEU A 257 21.05 -4.70 -14.68
N THR A 258 21.42 -3.41 -14.68
CA THR A 258 21.77 -2.69 -13.44
C THR A 258 20.58 -2.64 -12.49
N THR A 259 19.37 -2.39 -13.02
CA THR A 259 18.13 -2.40 -12.25
C THR A 259 17.86 -3.78 -11.68
N ALA A 260 18.02 -4.84 -12.48
CA ALA A 260 17.85 -6.21 -12.03
C ALA A 260 18.81 -6.56 -10.87
N ALA A 261 20.10 -6.22 -10.99
CA ALA A 261 21.09 -6.43 -9.93
C ALA A 261 20.70 -5.72 -8.62
N ASN A 262 20.25 -4.47 -8.71
CA ASN A 262 19.77 -3.71 -7.55
C ASN A 262 18.52 -4.36 -6.92
N SER A 263 17.62 -4.90 -7.73
CA SER A 263 16.44 -5.63 -7.24
C SER A 263 16.82 -6.92 -6.51
N PHE A 264 17.80 -7.71 -6.99
CA PHE A 264 18.37 -8.85 -6.26
C PHE A 264 18.92 -8.42 -4.89
N GLN A 265 19.73 -7.36 -4.88
CA GLN A 265 20.31 -6.86 -3.64
C GLN A 265 19.22 -6.36 -2.66
N ALA A 266 18.20 -5.68 -3.15
CA ALA A 266 17.09 -5.19 -2.33
C ALA A 266 16.23 -6.32 -1.76
N ALA A 267 15.94 -7.36 -2.55
CA ALA A 267 15.24 -8.55 -2.05
C ALA A 267 16.03 -9.22 -0.92
N ARG A 268 17.35 -9.43 -1.10
CA ARG A 268 18.19 -10.01 -0.05
C ARG A 268 18.18 -9.19 1.24
N ARG A 269 18.29 -7.86 1.13
CA ARG A 269 18.21 -6.96 2.30
C ARG A 269 16.89 -7.09 3.05
N ASN A 270 15.77 -7.21 2.33
CA ASN A 270 14.44 -7.36 2.94
C ASN A 270 14.28 -8.69 3.69
N LEU A 271 14.88 -9.77 3.18
CA LEU A 271 14.84 -11.10 3.81
C LEU A 271 15.83 -11.24 4.99
N GLY A 272 16.77 -10.31 5.14
CA GLY A 272 17.69 -10.26 6.28
C GLY A 272 18.69 -11.42 6.28
N ASN A 273 18.61 -12.28 7.29
CA ASN A 273 19.58 -13.36 7.53
C ASN A 273 19.17 -14.70 6.92
N VAL A 274 18.08 -14.75 6.17
CA VAL A 274 17.64 -15.99 5.53
C VAL A 274 18.57 -16.28 4.36
N ASP A 275 19.19 -17.46 4.40
CA ASP A 275 20.06 -17.91 3.31
C ASP A 275 19.21 -18.29 2.08
N THR A 276 19.55 -17.73 0.92
CA THR A 276 18.77 -17.88 -0.31
C THR A 276 19.64 -18.44 -1.42
N ARG A 277 19.28 -19.63 -1.91
CA ARG A 277 20.00 -20.31 -3.00
C ARG A 277 20.01 -19.54 -4.33
N TYR A 278 19.00 -18.70 -4.55
CA TYR A 278 18.80 -17.99 -5.83
C TYR A 278 19.40 -16.59 -5.88
N CYS A 279 19.95 -16.09 -4.76
CA CYS A 279 20.48 -14.73 -4.66
C CYS A 279 21.83 -14.72 -3.93
N SER A 280 22.82 -15.42 -4.51
CA SER A 280 24.21 -15.33 -4.09
C SER A 280 24.86 -14.03 -4.55
N ASP A 281 25.97 -13.65 -3.92
CA ASP A 281 26.80 -12.53 -4.40
C ASP A 281 27.28 -12.77 -5.85
N GLU A 282 27.55 -14.02 -6.21
CA GLU A 282 27.95 -14.42 -7.57
C GLU A 282 26.89 -14.04 -8.63
N VAL A 283 25.61 -14.21 -8.33
CA VAL A 283 24.50 -13.84 -9.25
C VAL A 283 24.46 -12.32 -9.45
N ILE A 284 24.63 -11.56 -8.37
CA ILE A 284 24.62 -10.09 -8.42
C ILE A 284 25.83 -9.58 -9.20
N ASP A 285 27.01 -10.14 -8.93
CA ASP A 285 28.26 -9.80 -9.61
C ASP A 285 28.22 -10.16 -11.10
N ALA A 286 27.60 -11.29 -11.46
CA ALA A 286 27.40 -11.69 -12.84
C ALA A 286 26.49 -10.71 -13.60
N LEU A 287 25.39 -10.26 -13.00
CA LEU A 287 24.51 -9.23 -13.60
C LEU A 287 25.23 -7.88 -13.76
N GLN A 288 26.03 -7.46 -12.77
CA GLN A 288 26.81 -6.22 -12.84
C GLN A 288 27.91 -6.30 -13.90
N THR A 289 28.56 -7.46 -14.02
CA THR A 289 29.57 -7.72 -15.05
C THR A 289 28.95 -7.66 -16.44
N ALA A 290 27.82 -8.36 -16.65
CA ALA A 290 27.06 -8.30 -17.90
C ALA A 290 26.62 -6.86 -18.23
N ALA A 291 26.22 -6.06 -17.25
CA ALA A 291 25.88 -4.65 -17.45
C ALA A 291 27.11 -3.81 -17.88
N ALA A 292 28.29 -4.08 -17.32
CA ALA A 292 29.54 -3.40 -17.69
C ALA A 292 30.03 -3.80 -19.08
N ASP A 293 29.76 -5.04 -19.50
CA ASP A 293 30.20 -5.61 -20.77
C ASP A 293 29.20 -5.40 -21.91
N ALA A 294 27.99 -4.88 -21.62
CA ALA A 294 26.96 -4.53 -22.61
C ALA A 294 27.44 -3.63 -23.77
N PHE A 295 28.55 -2.89 -23.59
CA PHE A 295 29.18 -2.08 -24.63
C PHE A 295 30.44 -2.69 -25.27
N LYS A 296 30.97 -3.79 -24.70
CA LYS A 296 32.26 -4.38 -25.12
C LYS A 296 32.10 -5.50 -26.14
N ASP A 297 30.97 -6.20 -26.14
CA ASP A 297 30.78 -7.38 -26.99
C ASP A 297 30.05 -7.05 -28.31
N GLY A 298 30.82 -6.97 -29.39
CA GLY A 298 30.30 -7.03 -30.78
C GLY A 298 30.23 -8.46 -31.35
N ASP A 299 30.91 -9.43 -30.72
CA ASP A 299 31.19 -10.75 -31.31
C ASP A 299 31.11 -11.94 -30.35
N SER A 300 30.58 -11.78 -29.12
CA SER A 300 30.39 -12.92 -28.23
C SER A 300 29.29 -13.86 -28.74
N ASN A 301 29.56 -15.16 -28.66
CA ASN A 301 28.73 -16.27 -29.12
C ASN A 301 27.28 -16.17 -28.59
N ASN A 302 26.30 -15.82 -29.43
CA ASN A 302 24.89 -15.58 -29.03
C ASN A 302 24.31 -16.66 -28.11
N SER A 303 24.69 -17.93 -28.30
CA SER A 303 24.25 -19.05 -27.47
C SER A 303 24.64 -18.96 -25.99
N GLN A 304 25.82 -18.41 -25.67
CA GLN A 304 26.26 -18.24 -24.27
C GLN A 304 25.50 -17.09 -23.59
N THR A 305 25.26 -16.02 -24.35
CA THR A 305 24.47 -14.86 -23.90
C THR A 305 23.01 -15.27 -23.61
N ASP A 306 22.39 -16.00 -24.52
CA ASP A 306 21.01 -16.51 -24.34
C ASP A 306 20.90 -17.46 -23.14
N SER A 307 21.92 -18.31 -22.93
CA SER A 307 22.00 -19.19 -21.75
C SER A 307 22.09 -18.39 -20.45
N PHE A 308 22.91 -17.33 -20.41
CA PHE A 308 23.02 -16.44 -19.26
C PHE A 308 21.68 -15.77 -18.92
N TYR A 309 21.04 -15.16 -19.91
CA TYR A 309 19.73 -14.51 -19.73
C TYR A 309 18.67 -15.50 -19.23
N SER A 310 18.62 -16.68 -19.85
CA SER A 310 17.69 -17.74 -19.45
C SER A 310 17.92 -18.20 -18.01
N GLU A 311 19.18 -18.38 -17.60
CA GLU A 311 19.55 -18.77 -16.24
C GLU A 311 19.16 -17.70 -15.21
N MET A 312 19.46 -16.42 -15.49
CA MET A 312 19.12 -15.31 -14.61
C MET A 312 17.60 -15.12 -14.47
N MET A 313 16.84 -15.25 -15.57
CA MET A 313 15.38 -15.24 -15.54
C MET A 313 14.84 -16.41 -14.70
N ARG A 314 15.39 -17.61 -14.87
CA ARG A 314 15.00 -18.79 -14.07
C ARG A 314 15.30 -18.55 -12.59
N ASN A 315 16.46 -17.99 -12.24
CA ASN A 315 16.81 -17.70 -10.84
C ASN A 315 15.84 -16.68 -10.23
N ALA A 316 15.56 -15.57 -10.93
CA ALA A 316 14.60 -14.57 -10.47
C ALA A 316 13.19 -15.16 -10.29
N ALA A 317 12.72 -15.96 -11.25
CA ALA A 317 11.41 -16.61 -11.21
C ALA A 317 11.31 -17.63 -10.06
N SER A 318 12.31 -18.52 -9.94
CA SER A 318 12.38 -19.53 -8.87
C SER A 318 12.41 -18.88 -7.50
N PHE A 319 13.15 -17.78 -7.36
CA PHE A 319 13.20 -17.04 -6.11
C PHE A 319 11.86 -16.41 -5.76
N ALA A 320 11.17 -15.79 -6.73
CA ALA A 320 9.83 -15.23 -6.51
C ALA A 320 8.82 -16.32 -6.10
N VAL A 321 8.84 -17.48 -6.76
CA VAL A 321 7.96 -18.62 -6.41
C VAL A 321 8.30 -19.18 -5.03
N TRP A 322 9.57 -19.28 -4.68
CA TRP A 322 9.98 -19.69 -3.33
C TRP A 322 9.49 -18.71 -2.27
N ILE A 323 9.63 -17.39 -2.51
CA ILE A 323 9.10 -16.36 -1.60
C ILE A 323 7.59 -16.53 -1.43
N ASP A 324 6.84 -16.74 -2.52
CA ASP A 324 5.39 -16.98 -2.47
C ASP A 324 5.05 -18.21 -1.62
N GLU A 325 5.80 -19.30 -1.76
CA GLU A 325 5.58 -20.52 -0.99
C GLU A 325 5.84 -20.29 0.50
N VAL A 326 6.91 -19.55 0.86
CA VAL A 326 7.17 -19.21 2.28
C VAL A 326 6.07 -18.32 2.85
N ILE A 327 5.63 -17.30 2.10
CA ILE A 327 4.54 -16.42 2.54
C ILE A 327 3.29 -17.25 2.82
N LYS A 328 2.87 -18.09 1.86
CA LYS A 328 1.63 -18.88 1.95
C LYS A 328 1.68 -19.97 3.00
N THR A 329 2.80 -20.67 3.15
CA THR A 329 2.88 -21.84 4.05
C THR A 329 3.34 -21.51 5.47
N ARG A 330 4.03 -20.38 5.68
CA ARG A 330 4.61 -20.02 6.99
C ARG A 330 4.09 -18.72 7.53
N ILE A 331 4.14 -17.64 6.75
CA ILE A 331 3.89 -16.29 7.27
C ILE A 331 2.40 -16.04 7.44
N LEU A 332 1.59 -16.29 6.41
CA LEU A 332 0.14 -16.07 6.45
C LEU A 332 -0.56 -16.92 7.53
N PRO A 333 -0.33 -18.24 7.64
CA PRO A 333 -0.97 -19.03 8.70
C PRO A 333 -0.57 -18.57 10.10
N HIS A 334 0.66 -18.09 10.28
CA HIS A 334 1.11 -17.56 11.56
C HIS A 334 0.48 -16.20 11.88
N HIS A 335 0.37 -15.33 10.87
CA HIS A 335 -0.33 -14.05 10.97
C HIS A 335 -1.80 -14.23 11.36
N GLU A 336 -2.49 -15.17 10.71
CA GLU A 336 -3.88 -15.52 11.03
C GLU A 336 -4.01 -16.06 12.46
N ALA A 337 -3.10 -16.94 12.88
CA ALA A 337 -3.10 -17.50 14.22
C ALA A 337 -2.91 -16.43 15.31
N GLU A 338 -1.94 -15.52 15.15
CA GLU A 338 -1.73 -14.43 16.11
C GLU A 338 -2.86 -13.39 16.06
N SER A 339 -3.40 -13.09 14.87
CA SER A 339 -4.57 -12.22 14.71
C SER A 339 -5.81 -12.77 15.42
N LYS A 340 -6.05 -14.07 15.31
CA LYS A 340 -7.13 -14.76 16.01
C LYS A 340 -6.96 -14.66 17.52
N LYS A 341 -5.77 -14.94 18.05
CA LYS A 341 -5.49 -14.84 19.50
C LYS A 341 -5.66 -13.42 20.03
N ALA A 342 -5.13 -12.42 19.31
CA ALA A 342 -5.31 -11.02 19.65
C ALA A 342 -6.80 -10.65 19.70
N LYS A 343 -7.59 -11.12 18.72
CA LYS A 343 -9.03 -10.85 18.70
C LYS A 343 -9.79 -11.54 19.83
N GLU A 344 -9.47 -12.79 20.12
CA GLU A 344 -10.07 -13.55 21.22
C GLU A 344 -9.78 -12.89 22.58
N ALA A 345 -8.52 -12.48 22.82
CA ALA A 345 -8.12 -11.79 24.04
C ALA A 345 -8.81 -10.42 24.18
N GLU A 346 -8.92 -9.67 23.07
CA GLU A 346 -9.64 -8.39 23.04
C GLU A 346 -11.12 -8.56 23.43
N VAL A 347 -11.81 -9.55 22.83
CA VAL A 347 -13.22 -9.82 23.10
C VAL A 347 -13.41 -10.25 24.55
N ALA A 348 -12.53 -11.11 25.06
CA ALA A 348 -12.55 -11.54 26.46
C ALA A 348 -12.35 -10.37 27.43
N LEU A 349 -11.40 -9.47 27.13
CA LEU A 349 -11.13 -8.27 27.92
C LEU A 349 -12.35 -7.34 27.97
N ARG A 350 -12.97 -7.06 26.82
CA ARG A 350 -14.21 -6.24 26.74
C ARG A 350 -15.35 -6.88 27.52
N ALA A 351 -15.51 -8.21 27.44
CA ALA A 351 -16.54 -8.93 28.19
C ALA A 351 -16.32 -8.84 29.70
N GLU A 352 -15.07 -9.00 30.16
CA GLU A 352 -14.72 -8.87 31.58
C GLU A 352 -14.96 -7.45 32.10
N ARG A 353 -14.56 -6.41 31.35
CA ARG A 353 -14.83 -5.01 31.69
C ARG A 353 -16.32 -4.74 31.91
N ILE A 354 -17.17 -5.24 31.01
CA ILE A 354 -18.63 -5.15 31.16
C ILE A 354 -19.12 -5.91 32.41
N HIS A 355 -18.59 -7.11 32.65
CA HIS A 355 -18.94 -7.91 33.82
C HIS A 355 -18.61 -7.17 35.14
N LEU A 356 -17.42 -6.59 35.24
CA LEU A 356 -16.98 -5.82 36.41
C LEU A 356 -17.83 -4.56 36.63
N LEU A 357 -18.16 -3.84 35.56
CA LEU A 357 -19.06 -2.68 35.63
C LEU A 357 -20.46 -3.07 36.12
N LYS A 358 -21.03 -4.18 35.61
CA LYS A 358 -22.33 -4.71 36.07
C LYS A 358 -22.27 -5.10 37.55
N LYS A 359 -21.23 -5.83 37.96
CA LYS A 359 -21.05 -6.27 39.35
C LYS A 359 -20.96 -5.07 40.29
N LYS A 360 -20.18 -4.05 39.95
CA LYS A 360 -20.04 -2.84 40.76
C LYS A 360 -21.33 -2.04 40.82
N ALA A 361 -22.06 -1.91 39.70
CA ALA A 361 -23.37 -1.27 39.69
C ALA A 361 -24.37 -1.96 40.64
N ILE A 362 -24.43 -3.30 40.63
CA ILE A 362 -25.32 -4.08 41.51
C ILE A 362 -24.93 -3.94 42.99
N MET A 363 -23.63 -3.92 43.30
CA MET A 363 -23.15 -3.77 44.68
C MET A 363 -23.44 -2.38 45.25
N GLU A 364 -23.41 -1.33 44.43
CA GLU A 364 -23.69 0.05 44.85
C GLU A 364 -25.19 0.39 44.79
N GLU A 365 -25.94 -0.17 43.84
CA GLU A 365 -27.41 -0.07 43.75
C GLU A 365 -28.08 -1.29 44.41
N VAL A 366 -28.18 -1.30 45.73
CA VAL A 366 -28.97 -2.32 46.46
C VAL A 366 -30.43 -2.31 45.94
N GLY A 367 -30.79 -3.28 45.08
CA GLY A 367 -32.17 -3.62 44.74
C GLY A 367 -32.62 -3.53 43.27
N VAL A 368 -31.73 -3.27 42.30
CA VAL A 368 -32.13 -3.29 40.86
C VAL A 368 -31.57 -4.53 40.18
N GLU A 369 -32.46 -5.49 39.93
CA GLU A 369 -32.20 -6.69 39.12
C GLU A 369 -32.04 -6.25 37.65
N TYR A 370 -30.81 -6.19 37.16
CA TYR A 370 -30.53 -5.92 35.75
C TYR A 370 -30.82 -7.20 34.94
N SER A 371 -31.89 -7.20 34.14
CA SER A 371 -32.21 -8.34 33.27
C SER A 371 -31.08 -8.61 32.28
N GLU A 372 -30.72 -9.88 32.13
CA GLU A 372 -29.61 -10.37 31.30
C GLU A 372 -29.82 -10.20 29.79
N GLU A 373 -30.93 -9.59 29.35
CA GLU A 373 -31.36 -9.49 27.95
C GLU A 373 -30.37 -8.77 27.01
N ASN A 374 -29.41 -7.99 27.52
CA ASN A 374 -28.36 -7.38 26.68
C ASN A 374 -27.12 -8.27 26.48
N THR A 375 -27.10 -9.50 27.02
CA THR A 375 -25.95 -10.41 26.91
C THR A 375 -26.00 -11.24 25.62
N GLU A 376 -27.18 -11.45 25.03
CA GLU A 376 -27.35 -12.19 23.77
C GLU A 376 -26.78 -11.47 22.54
N MET A 377 -26.55 -10.15 22.62
CA MET A 377 -25.94 -9.38 21.55
C MET A 377 -24.42 -9.60 21.41
N ASN A 378 -23.78 -10.24 22.40
CA ASN A 378 -22.36 -10.59 22.36
C ASN A 378 -22.07 -11.92 21.63
N GLN A 379 -23.07 -12.78 21.41
CA GLN A 379 -22.87 -14.08 20.76
C GLN A 379 -23.16 -14.07 19.25
N ARG A 380 -23.99 -13.15 18.74
CA ARG A 380 -24.48 -13.20 17.35
C ARG A 380 -23.57 -12.54 16.29
N ILE A 381 -22.42 -12.00 16.66
CA ILE A 381 -21.53 -11.28 15.72
C ILE A 381 -20.10 -11.85 15.72
N SER A 382 -19.80 -12.87 16.53
CA SER A 382 -18.53 -13.61 16.45
C SER A 382 -18.39 -14.43 15.16
N GLU A 383 -19.45 -14.58 14.36
CA GLU A 383 -19.46 -15.43 13.17
C GLU A 383 -19.25 -14.67 11.85
N ASP A 384 -19.34 -13.33 11.83
CA ASP A 384 -19.28 -12.53 10.58
C ASP A 384 -18.08 -11.57 10.52
N GLY A 385 -17.16 -11.70 11.49
CA GLY A 385 -15.95 -10.90 11.62
C GLY A 385 -14.69 -11.62 11.16
N THR A 386 -14.78 -12.55 10.20
CA THR A 386 -13.59 -12.97 9.46
C THR A 386 -12.91 -11.71 8.94
N PRO A 387 -11.63 -11.46 9.26
CA PRO A 387 -10.88 -10.44 8.55
C PRO A 387 -11.04 -10.75 7.07
N ASN A 388 -11.48 -9.78 6.27
CA ASN A 388 -11.36 -9.87 4.81
C ASN A 388 -9.88 -10.05 4.50
N SER A 389 -9.41 -11.30 4.51
CA SER A 389 -8.08 -11.71 4.05
C SER A 389 -8.01 -11.75 2.53
N SER A 390 -9.15 -11.57 1.84
CA SER A 390 -9.25 -11.52 0.39
C SER A 390 -8.46 -10.36 -0.22
N ASP A 391 -8.38 -9.22 0.48
CA ASP A 391 -7.90 -7.99 -0.14
C ASP A 391 -6.34 -7.93 -0.19
N GLU A 392 -5.65 -8.75 0.61
CA GLU A 392 -4.17 -8.89 0.52
C GLU A 392 -3.75 -10.00 -0.47
N GLU A 393 -4.59 -11.00 -0.75
CA GLU A 393 -4.32 -12.02 -1.77
C GLU A 393 -4.42 -11.47 -3.20
N ASP A 394 -5.38 -10.57 -3.47
CA ASP A 394 -5.66 -10.08 -4.82
C ASP A 394 -4.55 -9.19 -5.41
N ALA A 395 -3.69 -8.60 -4.57
CA ALA A 395 -2.55 -7.80 -5.02
C ALA A 395 -1.35 -8.64 -5.51
N MET A 396 -1.34 -9.97 -5.29
CA MET A 396 -0.23 -10.85 -5.70
C MET A 396 -0.42 -11.54 -7.06
N THR A 397 -1.59 -11.43 -7.68
CA THR A 397 -2.00 -12.35 -8.76
C THR A 397 -1.48 -11.99 -10.16
N ILE A 398 -1.03 -10.74 -10.36
CA ILE A 398 -0.46 -10.33 -11.65
C ILE A 398 0.95 -10.95 -11.77
N ASN A 399 1.17 -11.77 -12.81
CA ASN A 399 2.41 -12.52 -13.18
C ASN A 399 2.68 -13.91 -12.59
N SER A 400 1.80 -14.51 -11.78
CA SER A 400 2.14 -15.80 -11.14
C SER A 400 2.35 -16.97 -12.12
N ASP A 401 1.58 -17.06 -13.21
CA ASP A 401 1.66 -18.18 -14.16
C ASP A 401 2.92 -18.13 -15.04
N ALA A 402 3.30 -16.93 -15.51
CA ALA A 402 4.53 -16.74 -16.28
C ALA A 402 5.78 -17.07 -15.45
N LEU A 403 5.81 -16.63 -14.20
CA LEU A 403 6.89 -16.95 -13.26
C LEU A 403 6.94 -18.46 -12.96
N ARG A 404 5.80 -19.08 -12.66
CA ARG A 404 5.72 -20.53 -12.38
C ARG A 404 6.18 -21.39 -13.55
N SER A 405 5.88 -20.99 -14.79
CA SER A 405 6.32 -21.73 -15.98
C SER A 405 7.84 -21.73 -16.20
N ARG A 406 8.54 -20.74 -15.63
CA ARG A 406 10.00 -20.55 -15.78
C ARG A 406 10.79 -20.86 -14.52
N ALA A 407 10.13 -21.17 -13.41
CA ALA A 407 10.77 -21.52 -12.15
C ALA A 407 11.29 -22.97 -12.15
N ASP A 408 12.32 -23.24 -11.35
CA ASP A 408 12.77 -24.58 -11.04
C ASP A 408 11.68 -25.31 -10.22
N PRO A 409 11.31 -26.57 -10.58
CA PRO A 409 10.38 -27.37 -9.80
C PRO A 409 10.87 -27.64 -8.36
N ASP A 410 12.18 -27.63 -8.10
CA ASP A 410 12.73 -27.77 -6.74
C ASP A 410 13.10 -26.39 -6.16
N VAL A 411 12.09 -25.70 -5.63
CA VAL A 411 12.26 -24.36 -5.02
C VAL A 411 13.14 -24.34 -3.76
N GLY A 412 13.64 -25.48 -3.28
CA GLY A 412 14.54 -25.55 -2.12
C GLY A 412 13.79 -25.54 -0.77
N PRO A 413 14.52 -25.72 0.35
CA PRO A 413 13.90 -25.87 1.66
C PRO A 413 13.23 -24.56 2.12
N ILE A 414 12.05 -24.70 2.73
CA ILE A 414 11.32 -23.61 3.36
C ILE A 414 11.95 -23.32 4.72
N PRO A 415 12.37 -22.07 5.02
CA PRO A 415 12.98 -21.71 6.30
C PRO A 415 11.97 -21.89 7.44
N SER A 416 12.48 -22.12 8.65
CA SER A 416 11.60 -22.20 9.82
C SER A 416 11.03 -20.83 10.17
N ILE A 417 9.91 -20.80 10.88
CA ILE A 417 9.34 -19.53 11.35
C ILE A 417 10.33 -18.76 12.25
N GLN A 418 11.19 -19.47 12.98
CA GLN A 418 12.22 -18.85 13.82
C GLN A 418 13.33 -18.21 13.00
N ASP A 419 13.65 -18.74 11.83
CA ASP A 419 14.61 -18.13 10.90
C ASP A 419 14.02 -16.87 10.25
N ILE A 420 12.73 -16.91 9.90
CA ILE A 420 12.00 -15.80 9.28
C ILE A 420 11.81 -14.63 10.28
N LEU A 421 11.39 -14.93 11.50
CA LEU A 421 11.11 -13.93 12.54
C LEU A 421 12.35 -13.50 13.33
N GLY A 422 13.43 -14.29 13.28
CA GLY A 422 14.68 -14.06 14.01
C GLY A 422 14.65 -14.55 15.46
N LYS A 423 15.80 -14.45 16.15
CA LYS A 423 15.91 -14.77 17.59
C LYS A 423 15.16 -13.73 18.40
N TYR A 424 13.94 -14.07 18.81
CA TYR A 424 13.08 -13.25 19.66
C TYR A 424 13.78 -12.75 20.94
N PRO A 425 13.88 -11.42 21.17
CA PRO A 425 14.14 -10.88 22.50
C PRO A 425 12.80 -10.55 23.16
N PHE A 426 11.97 -11.55 23.47
CA PHE A 426 10.83 -11.32 24.38
C PHE A 426 11.33 -11.35 25.82
N GLN A 427 12.08 -10.31 26.22
CA GLN A 427 12.06 -9.90 27.62
C GLN A 427 10.98 -8.83 27.72
N CYS A 428 9.72 -9.26 27.89
CA CYS A 428 8.75 -8.40 28.54
C CYS A 428 9.36 -8.06 29.90
N ARG A 429 9.94 -6.85 30.04
CA ARG A 429 10.12 -6.25 31.37
C ARG A 429 8.72 -6.18 31.95
N ASN A 430 8.37 -7.16 32.78
CA ASN A 430 7.17 -7.14 33.60
C ASN A 430 7.24 -5.86 34.43
N ARG A 431 6.59 -4.79 33.98
CA ARG A 431 6.45 -3.56 34.77
C ARG A 431 5.55 -3.75 36.01
N TYR A 432 4.90 -4.91 36.13
CA TYR A 432 3.88 -5.18 37.14
C TYR A 432 4.20 -6.34 38.10
N LEU A 433 5.43 -6.90 38.06
CA LEU A 433 5.86 -7.90 39.07
C LEU A 433 6.78 -7.32 40.16
N ASP A 434 7.07 -6.02 40.14
CA ASP A 434 7.90 -5.34 41.15
C ASP A 434 7.06 -4.48 42.13
N LEU A 435 5.74 -4.73 42.25
CA LEU A 435 4.86 -4.08 43.24
C LEU A 435 4.12 -5.11 44.10
#